data_AF-A0A1V5ZWI3-F1
#
_entry.id   AF-A0A1V5ZWI3-F1
#
_cell.length_a   1.000
_cell.length_b   1.000
_cell.length_c   1.000
_cell.angle_alpha   90.00
_cell.angle_beta   90.00
_cell.angle_gamma   90.00
#
_symmetry.space_group_name_H-M   'P 1'
#
loop_
_entity.id
_entity.type
_entity.pdbx_description
1 polymer ?
#
loop_
_entity_poly.entity_id
_entity_poly.type
_entity_poly.pdbx_seq_one_letter_code
_entity_poly.pdbx_strand_id
1 'polypeptide(L)'
;MLYEQKFFLSLLLTLIIEILLVLFLVKYLFKQKEIKIFKIVFAGFIASTLTLPYFWFILPIYISSRGLYIYLGEILIVFTEAIIYNQFLELKFSRAFTASLVANIISIIFGLIIL
;
A
#
# COMPACT_ATOMS: atom_id res chain seq x y z
N MET A 1 -23.57 1.06 -7.25
CA MET A 1 -22.81 1.55 -6.08
C MET A 1 -22.37 2.98 -6.32
N LEU A 2 -22.48 3.82 -5.30
CA LEU A 2 -21.88 5.15 -5.27
C LEU A 2 -20.34 5.04 -5.32
N TYR A 3 -19.65 6.11 -5.71
CA TYR A 3 -18.18 6.11 -5.87
C TYR A 3 -17.47 5.72 -4.57
N GLU A 4 -17.96 6.25 -3.45
CA GLU A 4 -17.45 6.01 -2.10
C GLU A 4 -17.58 4.54 -1.72
N GLN A 5 -18.70 3.90 -2.05
CA GLN A 5 -18.90 2.47 -1.78
C GLN A 5 -17.90 1.61 -2.56
N LYS A 6 -17.65 1.96 -3.84
CA LYS A 6 -16.65 1.24 -4.66
C LYS A 6 -15.26 1.44 -4.10
N PHE A 7 -14.93 2.66 -3.69
CA PHE A 7 -13.68 2.98 -3.03
C PHE A 7 -13.50 2.15 -1.75
N PHE A 8 -14.51 2.11 -0.86
CA PHE A 8 -14.42 1.35 0.38
C PHE A 8 -14.21 -0.15 0.14
N LEU A 9 -14.92 -0.74 -0.83
CA LEU A 9 -14.73 -2.14 -1.20
C LEU A 9 -13.30 -2.37 -1.74
N SER A 10 -12.82 -1.47 -2.60
CA SER A 10 -11.46 -1.53 -3.15
C SER A 10 -10.41 -1.41 -2.04
N LEU A 11 -10.58 -0.46 -1.12
CA LEU A 11 -9.69 -0.25 0.02
C LEU A 11 -9.64 -1.49 0.92
N LEU A 12 -10.77 -2.12 1.22
CA LEU A 12 -10.81 -3.35 2.01
C LEU A 12 -10.07 -4.50 1.33
N LEU A 13 -10.28 -4.67 0.02
CA LEU A 13 -9.58 -5.69 -0.76
C LEU A 13 -8.07 -5.44 -0.77
N THR A 14 -7.66 -4.21 -1.05
CA THR A 14 -6.27 -3.76 -1.02
C THR A 14 -5.63 -4.00 0.35
N LEU A 15 -6.29 -3.62 1.44
CA LEU A 15 -5.80 -3.84 2.80
C LEU A 15 -5.50 -5.32 3.06
N ILE A 16 -6.43 -6.22 2.70
CA ILE A 16 -6.25 -7.66 2.88
C ILE A 16 -5.02 -8.14 2.09
N ILE A 17 -4.94 -7.78 0.81
CA ILE A 17 -3.87 -8.23 -0.09
C ILE A 17 -2.51 -7.71 0.37
N GLU A 18 -2.40 -6.39 0.60
CA GLU A 18 -1.13 -5.75 0.95
C GLU A 18 -0.63 -6.21 2.32
N ILE A 19 -1.51 -6.31 3.32
CA ILE A 19 -1.11 -6.81 4.65
C ILE A 19 -0.59 -8.25 4.55
N LEU A 20 -1.27 -9.13 3.79
CA LEU A 20 -0.81 -10.51 3.60
C LEU A 20 0.54 -10.57 2.87
N LEU A 21 0.72 -9.74 1.85
CA LEU A 21 1.98 -9.67 1.10
C LEU A 21 3.13 -9.13 1.95
N VAL A 22 2.91 -8.04 2.67
CA VAL A 22 3.94 -7.46 3.56
C VAL A 22 4.28 -8.46 4.66
N LEU A 23 3.29 -9.15 5.24
CA LEU A 23 3.53 -10.24 6.19
C LEU A 23 4.38 -11.34 5.56
N PHE A 24 4.02 -11.79 4.36
CA PHE A 24 4.77 -12.82 3.66
C PHE A 24 6.22 -12.40 3.41
N LEU A 25 6.42 -11.21 2.84
CA LEU A 25 7.74 -10.67 2.51
C LEU A 25 8.60 -10.48 3.76
N VAL A 26 8.05 -9.89 4.83
CA VAL A 26 8.79 -9.63 6.07
C VAL A 26 9.18 -10.93 6.78
N LYS A 27 8.25 -11.88 6.90
CA LYS A 27 8.48 -13.12 7.65
C LYS A 27 9.29 -14.15 6.89
N TYR A 28 9.00 -14.35 5.61
CA TYR A 28 9.55 -15.47 4.85
C TYR A 28 10.68 -15.03 3.92
N LEU A 29 10.54 -13.91 3.21
CA LEU A 29 11.56 -13.46 2.25
C LEU A 29 12.72 -12.72 2.95
N PHE A 30 12.41 -11.73 3.78
CA PHE A 30 13.41 -10.94 4.51
C PHE A 30 13.87 -11.59 5.81
N LYS A 31 13.18 -12.67 6.22
CA LYS A 31 13.51 -13.51 7.38
C LYS A 31 13.52 -12.74 8.71
N GLN A 32 12.70 -11.69 8.85
CA GLN A 32 12.60 -10.88 10.06
C GLN A 32 11.64 -11.53 11.08
N LYS A 33 12.08 -12.64 11.67
CA LYS A 33 11.25 -13.44 12.58
C LYS A 33 10.89 -12.70 13.88
N GLU A 34 11.75 -11.81 14.35
CA GLU A 34 11.58 -11.05 15.60
C GLU A 34 10.40 -10.04 15.56
N ILE A 35 10.05 -9.53 14.38
CA ILE A 35 8.98 -8.52 14.25
C ILE A 35 7.62 -9.17 14.53
N LYS A 36 6.90 -8.75 15.57
CA LYS A 36 5.58 -9.32 15.90
C LYS A 36 4.59 -9.16 14.74
N ILE A 37 3.78 -10.18 14.46
CA ILE A 37 2.78 -10.17 13.37
C ILE A 37 1.84 -8.97 13.50
N PHE A 38 1.39 -8.65 14.71
CA PHE A 38 0.55 -7.48 14.97
C PHE A 38 1.19 -6.17 14.49
N LYS A 39 2.50 -5.99 14.66
CA LYS A 39 3.24 -4.80 14.21
C LYS A 39 3.25 -4.70 12.68
N ILE A 40 3.34 -5.84 11.99
CA ILE A 40 3.24 -5.93 10.52
C ILE A 40 1.84 -5.55 10.03
N VAL A 41 0.81 -6.18 10.61
CA VAL A 41 -0.59 -5.91 10.27
C VAL A 41 -0.93 -4.44 10.49
N PHE A 42 -0.51 -3.89 11.63
CA PHE A 42 -0.70 -2.48 11.96
C PHE A 42 0.02 -1.56 10.96
N ALA A 43 1.29 -1.85 10.61
CA ALA A 43 2.02 -1.04 9.65
C ALA A 43 1.39 -1.07 8.25
N GLY A 44 0.96 -2.23 7.76
CA GLY A 44 0.25 -2.36 6.49
C GLY A 44 -1.08 -1.60 6.50
N PHE A 45 -1.87 -1.74 7.57
CA PHE A 45 -3.11 -1.00 7.72
C PHE A 45 -2.89 0.53 7.70
N ILE A 46 -1.94 1.03 8.48
CA ILE A 46 -1.63 2.46 8.56
C ILE A 46 -1.09 2.97 7.22
N ALA A 47 -0.22 2.22 6.55
CA ALA A 47 0.31 2.57 5.24
C ALA A 47 -0.82 2.81 4.24
N SER A 48 -1.63 1.78 3.94
CA SER A 48 -2.66 1.88 2.90
C SER A 48 -3.80 2.85 3.27
N THR A 49 -4.20 2.93 4.55
CA THR A 49 -5.26 3.86 4.99
C THR A 49 -4.83 5.33 5.00
N LEU A 50 -3.54 5.63 5.12
CA LEU A 50 -3.04 7.00 5.03
C LEU A 50 -2.72 7.42 3.60
N THR A 51 -2.43 6.49 2.70
CA THR A 51 -2.03 6.81 1.32
C THR A 51 -3.22 6.82 0.36
N LEU A 52 -4.05 5.77 0.37
CA LEU A 52 -5.07 5.55 -0.65
C LEU A 52 -6.22 6.58 -0.64
N PRO A 53 -6.80 6.98 0.52
CA PRO A 53 -7.84 8.02 0.52
C PRO A 53 -7.32 9.35 -0.03
N TYR A 54 -6.09 9.73 0.30
CA TYR A 54 -5.48 10.95 -0.21
C TYR A 54 -5.23 10.87 -1.72
N PHE A 55 -4.74 9.72 -2.20
CA PHE A 55 -4.56 9.50 -3.63
C PHE A 55 -5.87 9.58 -4.42
N TRP A 56 -6.94 8.96 -3.94
CA TRP A 56 -8.20 8.88 -4.70
C TRP A 56 -9.12 10.09 -4.55
N PHE A 57 -9.14 10.76 -3.39
CA PHE A 57 -10.06 11.88 -3.14
C PHE A 57 -9.38 13.26 -3.17
N ILE A 58 -8.08 13.35 -2.86
CA ILE A 58 -7.41 14.64 -2.68
C ILE A 58 -6.53 14.98 -3.89
N LEU A 59 -5.72 14.05 -4.39
CA LEU A 59 -4.81 14.29 -5.51
C LEU A 59 -5.51 14.76 -6.82
N PRO A 60 -6.68 14.21 -7.23
CA PRO A 60 -7.34 14.62 -8.46
C PRO A 60 -7.82 16.08 -8.46
N ILE A 61 -7.94 16.71 -7.28
CA ILE A 61 -8.31 18.13 -7.14
C ILE A 61 -7.18 19.03 -7.67
N TYR A 62 -5.92 18.60 -7.51
CA TYR A 62 -4.74 19.37 -7.90
C TYR A 62 -4.23 19.04 -9.30
N ILE A 63 -4.48 17.82 -9.77
CA ILE A 63 -3.95 17.33 -11.04
C ILE A 63 -5.10 16.83 -11.92
N SER A 64 -5.49 17.63 -12.90
CA SER A 64 -6.61 17.30 -13.80
C SER A 64 -6.27 16.20 -14.83
N SER A 65 -4.98 16.02 -15.15
CA SER A 65 -4.55 14.99 -16.10
C SER A 65 -4.60 13.61 -15.45
N ARG A 66 -5.49 12.74 -15.94
CA ARG A 66 -5.71 11.41 -15.36
C ARG A 66 -4.45 10.55 -15.34
N GLY A 67 -3.74 10.49 -16.47
CA GLY A 67 -2.50 9.72 -16.53
C GLY A 67 -1.46 10.26 -15.56
N LEU A 68 -1.30 11.59 -15.53
CA LEU A 68 -0.26 12.23 -14.70
C LEU A 68 -0.51 12.03 -13.21
N TYR A 69 -1.75 12.19 -12.73
CA TYR A 69 -2.03 11.98 -11.30
C TYR A 69 -1.89 10.50 -10.92
N ILE A 70 -2.27 9.56 -11.78
CA ILE A 70 -2.11 8.12 -11.51
C ILE A 70 -0.63 7.80 -11.38
N TYR A 71 0.19 8.09 -12.39
CA TYR A 71 1.62 7.73 -12.36
C TYR A 71 2.36 8.39 -11.20
N LEU A 72 2.15 9.70 -10.97
CA LEU A 72 2.80 10.39 -9.86
C LEU A 72 2.31 9.89 -8.51
N GLY A 73 1.01 9.66 -8.37
CA GLY A 73 0.46 9.19 -7.11
C GLY A 73 0.92 7.79 -6.75
N GLU A 74 0.96 6.86 -7.69
CA GLU A 74 1.50 5.50 -7.44
C GLU A 74 2.96 5.54 -6.98
N ILE A 75 3.79 6.38 -7.62
CA ILE A 75 5.18 6.60 -7.18
C ILE A 75 5.21 7.14 -5.75
N LEU A 76 4.41 8.17 -5.45
CA LEU A 76 4.35 8.77 -4.12
C LEU A 76 3.86 7.80 -3.06
N ILE A 77 2.87 6.95 -3.36
CA ILE A 77 2.37 5.92 -2.46
C ILE A 77 3.51 4.96 -2.14
N VAL A 78 4.18 4.40 -3.14
CA VAL A 78 5.27 3.43 -2.93
C VAL A 78 6.36 4.01 -2.03
N PHE A 79 6.78 5.26 -2.27
CA PHE A 79 7.79 5.90 -1.43
C PHE A 79 7.28 6.20 -0.01
N THR A 80 6.06 6.68 0.13
CA THR A 80 5.47 7.03 1.43
C THR A 80 5.30 5.79 2.29
N GLU A 81 4.76 4.72 1.73
CA GLU A 81 4.61 3.44 2.44
C GLU A 81 5.95 2.80 2.76
N ALA A 82 6.95 2.92 1.86
CA ALA A 82 8.31 2.48 2.16
C ALA A 82 8.89 3.20 3.38
N ILE A 83 8.64 4.51 3.52
CA ILE A 83 9.03 5.28 4.72
C ILE A 83 8.28 4.75 5.95
N ILE A 84 6.97 4.54 5.85
CA ILE A 84 6.16 3.99 6.95
C ILE A 84 6.70 2.62 7.37
N TYR A 85 6.94 1.69 6.45
CA TYR A 85 7.50 0.37 6.74
C TYR A 85 8.93 0.45 7.31
N ASN A 86 9.76 1.36 6.81
CA ASN A 86 11.10 1.58 7.36
C ASN A 86 11.04 2.00 8.84
N GLN A 87 10.14 2.91 9.20
CA GLN A 87 10.00 3.41 10.57
C GLN A 87 9.27 2.43 11.48
N PHE A 88 8.11 1.92 11.04
CA PHE A 88 7.27 1.04 11.85
C PHE A 88 7.78 -0.38 11.94
N LEU A 89 8.47 -0.90 10.93
CA LEU A 89 8.99 -2.28 10.93
C LEU A 89 10.51 -2.35 11.10
N GLU A 90 11.18 -1.20 11.25
CA GLU A 90 12.63 -1.09 11.42
C GLU A 90 13.41 -1.81 10.30
N LEU A 91 12.81 -1.89 9.11
CA LEU A 91 13.44 -2.50 7.94
C LEU A 91 14.45 -1.53 7.33
N LYS A 92 15.56 -2.03 6.78
CA LYS A 92 16.40 -1.22 5.89
C LYS A 92 15.53 -0.65 4.77
N PHE A 93 15.75 0.61 4.40
CA PHE A 93 14.93 1.31 3.40
C PHE A 93 14.79 0.53 2.09
N SER A 94 15.84 -0.13 1.61
CA SER A 94 15.78 -0.98 0.42
C SER A 94 14.75 -2.11 0.52
N ARG A 95 14.65 -2.79 1.67
CA ARG A 95 13.67 -3.85 1.91
C ARG A 95 12.26 -3.28 2.07
N ALA A 96 12.13 -2.14 2.75
CA ALA A 96 10.87 -1.44 2.91
C ALA A 96 10.29 -0.98 1.56
N PHE A 97 11.15 -0.42 0.70
CA PHE A 97 10.82 -0.05 -0.67
C PHE A 97 10.41 -1.25 -1.51
N THR A 98 11.17 -2.36 -1.48
CA THR A 98 10.77 -3.58 -2.17
C THR A 98 9.42 -4.11 -1.67
N ALA A 99 9.15 -4.08 -0.36
CA ALA A 99 7.87 -4.51 0.19
C ALA A 99 6.71 -3.67 -0.32
N SER A 100 6.82 -2.34 -0.25
CA SER A 100 5.77 -1.46 -0.74
C SER A 100 5.56 -1.58 -2.25
N LEU A 101 6.65 -1.60 -3.04
CA LEU A 101 6.56 -1.74 -4.48
C LEU A 101 5.85 -3.04 -4.89
N VAL A 102 6.23 -4.17 -4.28
CA VAL A 102 5.62 -5.47 -4.58
C VAL A 102 4.17 -5.52 -4.11
N ALA A 103 3.87 -4.98 -2.92
CA ALA A 103 2.51 -4.94 -2.38
C ALA A 103 1.58 -4.12 -3.30
N ASN A 104 1.99 -2.91 -3.69
CA ASN A 104 1.20 -2.04 -4.57
C ASN A 104 1.01 -2.66 -5.96
N ILE A 105 2.06 -3.19 -6.59
CA ILE A 105 1.95 -3.83 -7.91
C ILE A 105 0.94 -4.99 -7.87
N ILE A 106 1.05 -5.87 -6.87
CA ILE A 106 0.15 -7.03 -6.76
C ILE A 106 -1.27 -6.57 -6.43
N SER A 107 -1.43 -5.60 -5.52
CA SER A 107 -2.72 -5.01 -5.17
C SER A 107 -3.43 -4.41 -6.40
N ILE A 108 -2.70 -3.66 -7.25
CA ILE A 108 -3.22 -3.14 -8.53
C ILE A 108 -3.65 -4.29 -9.45
N ILE A 109 -2.81 -5.31 -9.63
CA ILE A 109 -3.13 -6.46 -10.50
C ILE A 109 -4.41 -7.16 -10.02
N PHE A 110 -4.53 -7.41 -8.71
CA PHE A 110 -5.73 -8.03 -8.15
C PHE A 110 -6.96 -7.14 -8.27
N GLY A 111 -6.79 -5.83 -8.04
CA GLY A 111 -7.86 -4.84 -8.25
C GLY A 111 -8.40 -4.89 -9.68
N LEU A 112 -7.51 -4.94 -10.68
CA LEU A 112 -7.89 -5.04 -12.11
C LEU A 112 -8.58 -6.36 -12.50
N ILE A 113 -8.34 -7.44 -11.76
CA ILE A 113 -8.94 -8.76 -12.03
C ILE A 113 -10.32 -8.89 -11.37
N ILE A 114 -10.47 -8.35 -10.15
CA ILE A 114 -11.65 -8.57 -9.31
C ILE A 114 -12.70 -7.47 -9.47
N LEU A 115 -12.30 -6.23 -9.78
CA LEU A 115 -13.15 -5.02 -9.78
C LEU A 115 -13.19 -4.34 -11.14
#